data_AF-A0A7W1LVG0-F1
#
_entry.id   AF-A0A7W1LVG0-F1
#
_cell.length_a   1.000
_cell.length_b   1.000
_cell.length_c   1.000
_cell.angle_alpha   90.00
_cell.angle_beta   90.00
_cell.angle_gamma   90.00
#
_symmetry.space_group_name_H-M   'P 1'
#
loop_
_entity.id
_entity.type
_entity.pdbx_description
1 polymer ?
#
loop_
_entity_poly.entity_id
_entity_poly.type
_entity_poly.pdbx_seq_one_letter_code
_entity_poly.pdbx_strand_id
1 'polypeptide(L)'
;MERDIPFDGAVQSRFRRRVVTIAPGSARPYHEDEWRDAVVLIGRGRVDFVCDAGGTRSFGQGDVVYMVGLPLRTLRNAGVEPVVLVAISRETNEASSDLDGVS
;
A
#
# COMPACT_ATOMS: atom_id res chain seq x y z
N MET A 1 -20.49 -2.98 -13.36
CA MET A 1 -20.48 -1.74 -12.56
C MET A 1 -19.03 -1.38 -12.35
N GLU A 2 -18.54 -0.37 -13.06
CA GLU A 2 -17.21 0.20 -12.84
C GLU A 2 -17.25 0.91 -11.49
N ARG A 3 -16.51 0.41 -10.50
CA ARG A 3 -16.38 1.09 -9.22
C ARG A 3 -15.38 2.22 -9.40
N ASP A 4 -15.76 3.43 -9.02
CA ASP A 4 -14.86 4.58 -8.98
C ASP A 4 -13.68 4.22 -8.07
N ILE A 5 -12.48 4.09 -8.66
CA ILE A 5 -11.30 3.56 -7.96
C ILE A 5 -10.68 4.71 -7.17
N PRO A 6 -10.63 4.64 -5.83
CA PRO A 6 -10.00 5.71 -5.07
C PRO A 6 -8.54 5.88 -5.47
N PHE A 7 -8.04 7.11 -5.47
CA PHE A 7 -6.63 7.45 -5.76
C PHE A 7 -6.15 7.26 -7.22
N ASP A 8 -7.04 7.13 -8.20
CA ASP A 8 -6.63 7.05 -9.61
C ASP A 8 -6.23 8.42 -10.22
N GLY A 9 -6.58 9.52 -9.55
CA GLY A 9 -6.27 10.90 -9.97
C GLY A 9 -4.92 11.46 -9.49
N ALA A 10 -4.68 12.74 -9.79
CA ALA A 10 -3.52 13.48 -9.31
C ALA A 10 -3.55 13.59 -7.79
N VAL A 11 -2.44 13.23 -7.15
CA VAL A 11 -2.29 13.30 -5.69
C VAL A 11 -1.76 14.68 -5.33
N GLN A 12 -2.40 15.35 -4.37
CA GLN A 12 -1.96 16.67 -3.89
C GLN A 12 -0.53 16.60 -3.33
N SER A 13 0.24 17.69 -3.39
CA SER A 13 1.66 17.77 -2.94
C SER A 13 1.90 17.52 -1.44
N ARG A 14 0.88 17.12 -0.68
CA ARG A 14 1.01 16.67 0.72
C ARG A 14 0.98 15.15 0.83
N PHE A 15 0.82 14.45 -0.28
CA PHE A 15 0.67 13.01 -0.34
C PHE A 15 1.54 12.46 -1.47
N ARG A 16 2.13 11.29 -1.22
CA ARG A 16 2.93 10.55 -2.18
C ARG A 16 2.18 9.31 -2.62
N ARG A 17 2.09 9.11 -3.95
CA ARG A 17 1.59 7.87 -4.56
C ARG A 17 2.74 6.95 -4.91
N ARG A 18 2.63 5.68 -4.52
CA ARG A 18 3.52 4.59 -4.96
C ARG A 18 2.69 3.43 -5.48
N VAL A 19 3.02 2.96 -6.67
CA VAL A 19 2.38 1.78 -7.28
C VAL A 19 3.33 0.59 -7.17
N VAL A 20 2.82 -0.53 -6.65
CA VAL A 20 3.55 -1.79 -6.53
C VAL A 20 2.79 -2.86 -7.31
N THR A 21 3.45 -3.48 -8.27
CA THR A 21 2.87 -4.56 -9.08
C THR A 21 3.50 -5.90 -8.70
N ILE A 22 2.66 -6.90 -8.45
CA ILE A 22 3.09 -8.29 -8.19
C ILE A 22 2.65 -9.14 -9.37
N ALA A 23 3.62 -9.72 -10.08
CA ALA A 23 3.37 -10.57 -11.24
C ALA A 23 2.54 -11.83 -10.88
N PRO A 24 1.86 -12.44 -11.85
CA PRO A 24 1.16 -13.72 -11.65
C PRO A 24 2.06 -14.78 -11.02
N GLY A 25 1.49 -15.57 -10.11
CA GLY A 25 2.20 -16.63 -9.39
C GLY A 25 3.37 -16.17 -8.50
N SER A 26 3.63 -14.86 -8.40
CA SER A 26 4.79 -14.33 -7.71
C SER A 26 4.47 -13.91 -6.28
N ALA A 27 5.53 -13.79 -5.48
CA ALA A 27 5.43 -13.33 -4.11
C ALA A 27 6.47 -12.25 -3.84
N ARG A 28 6.09 -11.27 -3.03
CA ARG A 28 6.95 -10.16 -2.61
C ARG A 28 7.15 -10.21 -1.11
N PRO A 29 8.41 -10.21 -0.61
CA PRO A 29 8.69 -10.06 0.81
C PRO A 29 8.03 -8.80 1.37
N TYR A 30 7.55 -8.89 2.61
CA TYR A 30 7.02 -7.75 3.33
C TYR A 30 8.09 -7.20 4.28
N HIS A 31 8.32 -5.88 4.19
CA HIS A 31 9.12 -5.12 5.14
C HIS A 31 8.25 -3.95 5.62
N GLU A 32 7.93 -3.92 6.91
CA GLU A 32 6.96 -2.96 7.47
C GLU A 32 7.32 -1.50 7.16
N ASP A 33 8.61 -1.15 7.24
CA ASP A 33 9.08 0.22 7.02
C ASP A 33 8.76 0.76 5.62
N GLU A 34 8.62 -0.12 4.63
CA GLU A 34 8.22 0.31 3.29
C GLU A 34 6.77 0.79 3.23
N TRP A 35 5.92 0.42 4.18
CA TRP A 35 4.48 0.70 4.19
C TRP A 35 4.07 1.62 5.33
N ARG A 36 5.05 2.14 6.09
CA ARG A 36 4.83 3.12 7.15
C ARG A 36 4.13 4.35 6.60
N ASP A 37 3.16 4.88 7.37
CA ASP A 37 2.32 6.01 6.99
C ASP A 37 1.50 5.83 5.69
N ALA A 38 1.41 4.61 5.14
CA ALA A 38 0.72 4.35 3.89
C ALA A 38 -0.62 3.64 4.10
N VAL A 39 -1.66 4.17 3.45
CA VAL A 39 -2.92 3.45 3.20
C VAL A 39 -2.81 2.82 1.81
N VAL A 40 -3.19 1.54 1.70
CA VAL A 40 -3.00 0.76 0.48
C VAL A 40 -4.34 0.36 -0.10
N LEU A 41 -4.56 0.68 -1.37
CA LEU A 41 -5.68 0.19 -2.15
C LEU A 41 -5.23 -1.00 -3.01
N ILE A 42 -6.07 -2.02 -3.10
CA ILE A 42 -5.94 -3.04 -4.15
C ILE A 42 -6.58 -2.48 -5.43
N GLY A 43 -5.75 -1.94 -6.33
CA GLY A 43 -6.22 -1.30 -7.57
C GLY A 43 -6.67 -2.29 -8.64
N ARG A 44 -6.03 -3.47 -8.70
CA ARG A 44 -6.35 -4.55 -9.64
C ARG A 44 -5.99 -5.91 -9.05
N GLY A 45 -6.81 -6.92 -9.34
CA GLY A 45 -6.53 -8.31 -8.98
C GLY A 45 -6.84 -8.64 -7.52
N ARG A 46 -6.22 -9.71 -7.02
CA ARG A 46 -6.36 -10.22 -5.64
C ARG A 46 -5.01 -10.63 -5.08
N VAL A 47 -4.68 -10.17 -3.88
CA VAL A 47 -3.45 -10.49 -3.15
C VAL A 47 -3.75 -11.26 -1.87
N ASP A 48 -2.90 -12.23 -1.56
CA ASP A 48 -2.87 -12.94 -0.30
C ASP A 48 -1.81 -12.31 0.62
N PHE A 49 -2.24 -11.96 1.83
CA PHE A 49 -1.38 -11.53 2.93
C PHE A 49 -1.07 -12.76 3.76
N VAL A 50 0.18 -13.21 3.69
CA VAL A 50 0.66 -14.39 4.43
C VAL A 50 1.33 -13.90 5.72
N CYS A 51 0.82 -14.36 6.85
CA CYS A 51 1.34 -14.02 8.17
C CYS A 51 2.41 -15.02 8.65
N ASP A 52 3.29 -14.59 9.56
CA ASP A 52 4.32 -15.45 10.16
C ASP A 52 3.75 -16.65 10.92
N ALA A 53 2.56 -16.49 11.51
CA ALA A 53 1.82 -17.56 12.19
C ALA A 53 1.13 -18.55 11.22
N GLY A 54 1.39 -18.46 9.91
CA GLY A 54 0.84 -19.34 8.88
C GLY A 54 -0.57 -18.98 8.38
N GLY A 55 -1.22 -18.00 9.02
CA GLY A 55 -2.52 -17.49 8.57
C GLY A 55 -2.41 -16.76 7.23
N THR A 56 -3.45 -16.85 6.39
CA THR A 56 -3.55 -16.09 5.13
C THR A 56 -4.88 -15.34 5.08
N ARG A 57 -4.85 -14.08 4.65
CA ARG A 57 -6.06 -13.32 4.28
C ARG A 57 -5.95 -12.78 2.87
N SER A 58 -7.02 -12.82 2.10
CA SER A 58 -7.04 -12.33 0.73
C SER A 58 -7.82 -11.03 0.61
N PHE A 59 -7.29 -10.11 -0.19
CA PHE A 59 -7.91 -8.81 -0.50
C PHE A 59 -8.02 -8.64 -2.01
N GLY A 60 -9.18 -8.18 -2.48
CA GLY A 60 -9.50 -8.00 -3.89
C GLY A 60 -9.61 -6.54 -4.28
N GLN A 61 -9.78 -6.30 -5.58
CA GLN A 61 -9.94 -4.96 -6.14
C GLN A 61 -10.97 -4.11 -5.39
N GLY A 62 -10.56 -2.88 -5.03
CA GLY A 62 -11.36 -1.93 -4.27
C GLY A 62 -11.17 -2.01 -2.75
N ASP A 63 -10.55 -3.07 -2.23
CA ASP A 63 -10.25 -3.17 -0.80
C ASP A 63 -9.17 -2.16 -0.40
N VAL A 64 -9.39 -1.48 0.72
CA VAL A 64 -8.44 -0.53 1.31
C VAL A 64 -7.92 -1.13 2.62
N VAL A 65 -6.60 -1.20 2.75
CA VAL A 65 -5.91 -1.89 3.85
C VAL A 65 -4.77 -1.05 4.42
N TYR A 66 -4.60 -1.15 5.73
CA TYR A 66 -3.43 -0.65 6.44
C TYR A 66 -2.57 -1.84 6.85
N MET A 67 -1.30 -1.86 6.44
CA MET A 67 -0.45 -3.06 6.56
C MET A 67 0.42 -3.08 7.83
N VAL A 68 0.68 -1.92 8.43
CA VAL A 68 1.56 -1.78 9.60
C VAL A 68 0.92 -2.40 10.84
N GLY A 69 1.72 -3.08 11.66
CA GLY A 69 1.24 -3.79 12.86
C GLY A 69 0.59 -5.14 12.58
N LEU A 70 0.53 -5.56 11.32
CA LEU A 70 0.16 -6.91 10.94
C LEU A 70 1.43 -7.79 10.91
N PRO A 71 1.39 -9.04 11.42
CA PRO A 71 2.53 -9.95 11.40
C PRO A 71 2.72 -10.58 10.00
N LEU A 72 2.82 -9.73 8.98
CA LEU A 72 2.92 -10.13 7.57
C LEU A 72 4.35 -10.52 7.23
N ARG A 73 4.46 -11.61 6.49
CA ARG A 73 5.72 -12.09 5.93
C ARG A 73 5.84 -11.77 4.44
N THR A 74 4.74 -11.93 3.71
CA THR A 74 4.77 -11.97 2.26
C THR A 74 3.43 -11.56 1.67
N LEU A 75 3.49 -10.78 0.60
CA LEU A 75 2.36 -10.47 -0.26
C LEU A 75 2.44 -11.42 -1.47
N ARG A 76 1.46 -12.31 -1.61
CA ARG A 76 1.46 -13.34 -2.66
C ARG A 76 0.35 -13.10 -3.67
N ASN A 77 0.70 -13.13 -4.94
CA ASN A 77 -0.26 -13.22 -6.03
C ASN A 77 -0.34 -14.69 -6.49
N ALA A 78 -1.39 -15.40 -6.04
CA ALA A 78 -1.66 -16.76 -6.48
C ALA A 78 -2.46 -16.83 -7.81
N GLY A 79 -2.84 -15.67 -8.36
CA GLY A 79 -3.63 -15.57 -9.57
C GLY A 79 -2.80 -15.62 -10.86
N VAL A 80 -3.52 -15.66 -11.98
CA VAL A 80 -2.96 -15.63 -13.34
C VAL A 80 -2.81 -14.22 -13.91
N GLU A 81 -3.35 -13.22 -13.20
CA GLU A 81 -3.30 -11.80 -13.57
C GLU A 81 -2.42 -11.01 -12.60
N PRO A 82 -1.72 -9.96 -13.05
CA PRO A 82 -1.00 -9.06 -12.16
C PRO A 82 -1.90 -8.43 -11.10
N VAL A 83 -1.36 -8.32 -9.89
CA VAL A 83 -1.96 -7.52 -8.82
C VAL A 83 -1.29 -6.16 -8.76
N VAL A 84 -2.10 -5.11 -8.63
CA VAL A 84 -1.63 -3.74 -8.46
C VAL A 84 -2.05 -3.22 -7.11
N LEU A 85 -1.08 -2.79 -6.31
CA LEU A 85 -1.26 -2.14 -5.03
C LEU A 85 -0.92 -0.65 -5.20
N VAL A 86 -1.83 0.23 -4.77
CA VAL A 86 -1.61 1.67 -4.77
C VAL A 86 -1.48 2.12 -3.32
N ALA A 87 -0.26 2.47 -2.92
CA ALA A 87 0.04 3.02 -1.61
C ALA A 87 0.01 4.55 -1.68
N ILE A 88 -0.77 5.16 -0.79
CA ILE A 88 -0.80 6.60 -0.56
C ILE A 88 -0.25 6.87 0.83
N SER A 89 0.84 7.62 0.91
CA SER A 89 1.40 8.10 2.18
C SER A 89 1.35 9.62 2.24
N ARG A 90 1.49 10.18 3.44
CA ARG A 90 1.76 11.62 3.57
C ARG A 90 3.18 11.91 3.10
N GLU A 91 3.38 13.09 2.54
CA GLU A 91 4.70 13.63 2.28
C GLU A 91 5.16 14.33 3.56
N THR A 92 6.18 13.81 4.22
CA THR A 92 6.74 14.43 5.42
C THR A 92 7.39 15.73 4.99
N ASN A 93 6.72 16.85 5.22
CA ASN A 93 7.32 18.15 5.06
C ASN A 93 8.30 18.37 6.21
N GLU A 94 9.53 17.85 6.10
CA GLU A 94 10.63 18.13 7.02
C GLU A 94 11.19 19.56 6.85
N ALA A 95 10.39 20.49 6.29
CA ALA A 95 10.71 21.90 6.14
C ALA A 95 9.57 22.75 6.71
N SER A 96 9.40 22.70 8.02
CA SER A 96 8.69 23.76 8.78
C SER A 96 9.08 23.75 10.26
N SER A 97 10.36 23.49 10.56
CA SER A 97 10.92 23.65 11.91
C SER A 97 12.01 24.72 11.98
N ASP A 98 12.13 25.59 10.97
CA ASP A 98 12.95 26.78 11.03
C ASP A 98 12.04 28.00 10.88
N LEU A 99 12.05 28.86 11.90
CA LEU A 99 11.32 30.14 12.07
C LEU A 99 10.08 30.09 12.98
N ASP A 100 10.28 29.73 14.25
CA ASP A 100 9.55 30.36 15.37
C ASP A 100 10.54 30.59 16.53
N GLY A 101 11.41 31.57 16.32
CA GLY A 101 12.42 31.98 17.29
C GLY A 101 12.69 33.48 17.17
N VAL A 102 11.64 34.29 17.29
CA VAL A 102 11.80 35.73 17.54
C VAL A 102 11.99 35.92 19.04
N SER A 103 13.14 36.47 19.42
CA SER A 103 13.32 37.28 20.63
C SER A 103 14.22 38.46 20.28
#